data_AF-A0A078HEF8-F1
#
_entry.id   AF-A0A078HEF8-F1
#
_cell.length_a   1.000
_cell.length_b   1.000
_cell.length_c   1.000
_cell.angle_alpha   90.00
_cell.angle_beta   90.00
_cell.angle_gamma   90.00
#
_symmetry.space_group_name_H-M   'P 1'
#
loop_
_entity.id
_entity.type
_entity.pdbx_description
1 polymer ?
#
loop_
_entity_poly.entity_id
_entity_poly.type
_entity_poly.pdbx_seq_one_letter_code
_entity_poly.pdbx_strand_id
1 'polypeptide(L)'
;MTAFLHLSNKLAEKGHEIVFLLPKKALDQVKPLNLYPNLITFHTQSGGPQFFKTGSVHTISIPHVKGLPPGAETNSDVPFFLTHLLAVAMNQTRPEEETILRTNKPDLVFYDSADWIPEIAKPVYAKIVCYNTFSAASIALTLVPAAEREIIDGKEMSAEELAKPSLGYPSSKVVLLVHEAKASYGGDTRALVLSLMGKLLR
;
A
#
# COMPACT_ATOMS: atom_id res chain seq x y z
N MET A 1 6.23 -2.39 2.88
CA MET A 1 6.82 -3.73 2.66
C MET A 1 7.32 -4.41 3.93
N THR A 2 8.25 -3.83 4.71
CA THR A 2 8.76 -4.46 5.96
C THR A 2 7.67 -4.89 6.93
N ALA A 3 6.67 -4.02 7.16
CA ALA A 3 5.54 -4.34 8.04
C ALA A 3 4.74 -5.56 7.56
N PHE A 4 4.54 -5.71 6.25
CA PHE A 4 3.87 -6.88 5.69
C PHE A 4 4.70 -8.15 5.90
N LEU A 5 6.02 -8.11 5.70
CA LEU A 5 6.86 -9.28 5.98
C LEU A 5 6.85 -9.66 7.47
N HIS A 6 6.85 -8.68 8.38
CA HIS A 6 6.72 -8.97 9.81
C HIS A 6 5.37 -9.64 10.13
N LEU A 7 4.28 -9.17 9.51
CA LEU A 7 2.97 -9.80 9.62
C LEU A 7 3.01 -11.24 9.07
N SER A 8 3.59 -11.45 7.88
CA SER A 8 3.79 -12.76 7.28
C SER A 8 4.58 -13.70 8.20
N ASN A 9 5.67 -13.23 8.81
CA ASN A 9 6.45 -14.00 9.78
C ASN A 9 5.59 -14.43 10.98
N LYS A 10 4.75 -13.53 11.52
CA LYS A 10 3.85 -13.84 12.65
C LYS A 10 2.71 -14.77 12.31
N LEU A 11 2.23 -14.75 11.07
CA LEU A 11 1.23 -15.69 10.59
C LEU A 11 1.86 -17.07 10.34
N ALA A 12 3.05 -17.11 9.72
CA ALA A 12 3.81 -18.34 9.51
C ALA A 12 4.16 -19.05 10.82
N GLU A 13 4.57 -18.29 11.85
CA GLU A 13 4.81 -18.82 13.22
C GLU A 13 3.59 -19.57 13.79
N LYS A 14 2.38 -19.21 13.36
CA LYS A 14 1.12 -19.85 13.79
C LYS A 14 0.65 -20.98 12.87
N GLY A 15 1.50 -21.40 11.91
CA GLY A 15 1.19 -22.46 10.96
C GLY A 15 0.37 -22.01 9.75
N HIS A 16 0.23 -20.70 9.51
CA HIS A 16 -0.39 -20.21 8.28
C HIS A 16 0.58 -20.28 7.11
N GLU A 17 0.08 -20.75 5.98
CA GLU A 17 0.79 -20.70 4.72
C GLU A 17 0.74 -19.30 4.12
N ILE A 18 1.90 -18.80 3.69
CA ILE A 18 2.03 -17.42 3.20
C ILE A 18 2.36 -17.43 1.71
N VAL A 19 1.71 -16.57 0.94
CA VAL A 19 2.17 -16.13 -0.38
C VAL A 19 2.41 -14.63 -0.30
N PHE A 20 3.66 -14.20 -0.46
CA PHE A 20 4.03 -12.78 -0.40
C PHE A 20 4.42 -12.27 -1.79
N LEU A 21 3.67 -11.29 -2.31
CA LEU A 21 3.90 -10.71 -3.63
C LEU A 21 4.67 -9.40 -3.47
N LEU A 22 5.77 -9.23 -4.21
CA LEU A 22 6.53 -7.98 -4.16
C LEU A 22 7.33 -7.69 -5.45
N PRO A 23 7.76 -6.43 -5.68
CA PRO A 23 8.65 -6.11 -6.78
C PRO A 23 10.03 -6.79 -6.67
N LYS A 24 10.65 -7.13 -7.79
CA LYS A 24 11.93 -7.85 -7.81
C LYS A 24 13.04 -7.17 -7.00
N LYS A 25 13.22 -5.87 -7.13
CA LYS A 25 14.25 -5.07 -6.45
C LYS A 25 14.07 -5.03 -4.94
N ALA A 26 12.82 -5.11 -4.49
CA ALA A 26 12.51 -5.07 -3.08
C ALA A 26 12.76 -6.42 -2.38
N LEU A 27 12.98 -7.49 -3.15
CA LEU A 27 13.31 -8.82 -2.63
C LEU A 27 14.57 -8.80 -1.78
N ASP A 28 15.62 -8.16 -2.29
CA ASP A 28 16.93 -8.11 -1.62
C ASP A 28 16.85 -7.33 -0.30
N GLN A 29 15.92 -6.38 -0.19
CA GLN A 29 15.70 -5.60 1.03
C GLN A 29 14.96 -6.41 2.10
N VAL A 30 14.02 -7.27 1.71
CA VAL A 30 13.18 -8.02 2.65
C VAL A 30 13.78 -9.38 3.03
N LYS A 31 14.64 -9.93 2.18
CA LYS A 31 15.26 -11.25 2.40
C LYS A 31 15.98 -11.38 3.75
N PRO A 32 16.77 -10.39 4.22
CA PRO A 32 17.43 -10.46 5.54
C PRO A 32 16.45 -10.41 6.73
N LEU A 33 15.20 -10.00 6.51
CA LEU A 33 14.19 -9.82 7.55
C LEU A 33 13.25 -11.03 7.69
N ASN A 34 13.44 -12.07 6.86
CA ASN A 34 12.68 -13.31 6.97
C ASN A 34 13.24 -14.17 8.11
N LEU A 35 12.46 -14.31 9.18
CA LEU A 35 12.84 -15.05 10.38
C LEU A 35 12.50 -16.54 10.28
N TYR A 36 11.73 -16.94 9.27
CA TYR A 36 11.22 -18.30 9.11
C TYR A 36 11.49 -18.83 7.68
N PRO A 37 12.76 -18.99 7.27
CA PRO A 37 13.10 -19.44 5.92
C PRO A 37 12.57 -20.84 5.57
N ASN A 38 12.29 -21.67 6.58
CA ASN A 38 11.67 -22.98 6.41
C ASN A 38 10.16 -22.91 6.13
N LEU A 39 9.52 -21.78 6.46
CA LEU A 39 8.07 -21.55 6.29
C LEU A 39 7.77 -20.55 5.17
N ILE A 40 8.74 -19.71 4.81
CA ILE A 40 8.66 -18.68 3.77
C ILE A 40 9.89 -18.80 2.86
N THR A 41 9.69 -19.38 1.67
CA THR A 41 10.74 -19.61 0.67
C THR A 41 10.71 -18.52 -0.40
N PHE A 42 11.84 -17.94 -0.77
CA PHE A 42 11.87 -16.93 -1.83
C PHE A 42 12.05 -17.57 -3.22
N HIS A 43 11.11 -17.31 -4.14
CA HIS A 43 11.19 -17.75 -5.54
C HIS A 43 11.43 -16.55 -6.47
N THR A 44 12.44 -16.66 -7.32
CA THR A 44 12.91 -15.59 -8.21
C THR A 44 12.46 -15.77 -9.67
N GLN A 45 11.64 -16.78 -9.97
CA GLN A 45 11.23 -17.08 -11.34
C GLN A 45 9.85 -16.50 -11.67
N SER A 46 9.83 -15.61 -12.66
CA SER A 46 8.66 -15.25 -13.47
C SER A 46 8.66 -16.23 -14.66
N GLY A 47 7.89 -17.31 -14.58
CA GLY A 47 7.91 -18.34 -15.63
C GLY A 47 6.73 -19.31 -15.58
N GLY A 48 5.61 -18.93 -16.19
CA GLY A 48 4.50 -19.81 -16.53
C GLY A 48 3.56 -20.20 -15.39
N PRO A 49 2.46 -20.93 -15.68
CA PRO A 49 1.46 -21.36 -14.71
C PRO A 49 2.02 -22.51 -13.88
N GLN A 50 2.96 -22.19 -13.00
CA GLN A 50 3.43 -23.10 -11.97
C GLN A 50 2.68 -22.73 -10.70
N PHE A 51 2.06 -23.72 -10.06
CA PHE A 51 1.41 -23.58 -8.76
C PHE A 51 2.30 -22.73 -7.84
N PHE A 52 1.80 -21.57 -7.40
CA PHE A 52 2.55 -20.75 -6.46
C PHE A 52 2.60 -21.55 -5.17
N LYS A 53 3.81 -21.93 -4.77
CA LYS A 53 3.99 -22.82 -3.63
C LYS A 53 3.56 -22.06 -2.37
N THR A 54 2.72 -22.67 -1.56
CA THR A 54 2.38 -22.14 -0.25
C THR A 54 3.64 -22.01 0.62
N GLY A 55 3.69 -20.98 1.46
CA GLY A 55 4.90 -20.66 2.23
C GLY A 55 6.01 -20.11 1.35
N SER A 56 5.70 -19.21 0.43
CA SER A 56 6.69 -18.63 -0.47
C SER A 56 6.47 -17.16 -0.82
N VAL A 57 7.49 -16.59 -1.43
CA VAL A 57 7.56 -15.20 -1.86
C VAL A 57 7.77 -15.16 -3.36
N HIS A 58 6.92 -14.42 -4.06
CA HIS A 58 6.92 -14.30 -5.51
C HIS A 58 7.19 -12.86 -5.94
N THR A 59 8.09 -12.73 -6.90
CA THR A 59 8.40 -11.43 -7.48
C THR A 59 7.46 -11.10 -8.64
N ILE A 60 6.89 -9.91 -8.63
CA ILE A 60 6.09 -9.35 -9.72
C ILE A 60 6.94 -8.30 -10.44
N SER A 61 6.89 -8.30 -11.78
CA SER A 61 7.57 -7.28 -12.57
C SER A 61 6.73 -6.03 -12.62
N ILE A 62 7.30 -4.89 -12.22
CA ILE A 62 6.61 -3.60 -12.33
C ILE A 62 6.75 -3.07 -13.76
N PRO A 63 5.65 -2.93 -14.52
CA PRO A 63 5.70 -2.44 -15.89
C PRO A 63 6.19 -0.99 -15.94
N HIS A 64 6.97 -0.65 -16.97
CA HIS A 64 7.43 0.72 -17.14
C HIS A 64 6.30 1.62 -17.66
N VAL A 65 6.19 2.82 -17.10
CA VAL A 65 5.24 3.86 -17.51
C VAL A 65 6.01 5.11 -17.93
N LYS A 66 5.53 5.79 -18.99
CA LYS A 66 6.15 7.03 -19.48
C LYS A 66 6.28 8.07 -18.37
N GLY A 67 7.49 8.60 -18.19
CA GLY A 67 7.80 9.61 -17.17
C GLY A 67 8.28 9.03 -15.83
N LEU A 68 8.13 7.71 -15.62
CA LEU A 68 8.73 7.02 -14.49
C LEU A 68 10.24 6.79 -14.76
N PRO A 69 11.14 6.96 -13.77
CA PRO A 69 12.54 6.59 -13.95
C PRO A 69 12.71 5.11 -14.33
N PRO A 70 13.66 4.76 -15.22
CA PRO A 70 13.94 3.36 -15.55
C PRO A 70 14.32 2.53 -14.32
N GLY A 71 13.70 1.35 -14.16
CA GLY A 71 13.97 0.45 -13.04
C GLY A 71 13.41 0.91 -11.68
N ALA A 72 12.53 1.91 -11.65
CA ALA A 72 11.78 2.26 -10.46
C ALA A 72 10.72 1.20 -10.16
N GLU A 73 10.78 0.63 -8.96
CA GLU A 73 9.87 -0.42 -8.52
C GLU A 73 9.24 -0.10 -7.16
N THR A 74 9.82 0.83 -6.40
CA THR A 74 9.41 1.20 -5.05
C THR A 74 9.34 2.71 -4.88
N ASN A 75 8.60 3.18 -3.87
CA ASN A 75 8.53 4.61 -3.54
C ASN A 75 9.90 5.22 -3.21
N SER A 76 10.89 4.41 -2.81
CA SER A 76 12.27 4.87 -2.55
C SER A 76 13.05 5.17 -3.83
N ASP A 77 12.58 4.71 -4.99
CA ASP A 77 13.26 4.89 -6.27
C ASP A 77 12.90 6.20 -6.97
N VAL A 78 11.89 6.91 -6.48
CA VAL A 78 11.34 8.09 -7.16
C VAL A 78 11.18 9.27 -6.21
N PRO A 79 11.43 10.50 -6.68
CA PRO A 79 10.99 11.69 -5.98
C PRO A 79 9.49 11.63 -5.72
N PHE A 80 9.08 12.27 -4.63
CA PHE A 80 7.70 12.21 -4.17
C PHE A 80 6.67 12.53 -5.28
N PHE A 81 6.91 13.56 -6.10
CA PHE A 81 5.95 13.99 -7.13
C PHE A 81 5.73 12.95 -8.25
N LEU A 82 6.54 11.90 -8.33
CA LEU A 82 6.40 10.80 -9.30
C LEU A 82 5.76 9.54 -8.72
N THR A 83 5.42 9.51 -7.42
CA THR A 83 4.78 8.34 -6.78
C THR A 83 3.45 7.98 -7.42
N HIS A 84 2.73 8.96 -7.99
CA HIS A 84 1.51 8.69 -8.76
C HIS A 84 1.78 7.86 -10.05
N LEU A 85 2.92 8.05 -10.72
CA LEU A 85 3.30 7.23 -11.88
C LEU A 85 3.66 5.81 -11.46
N LEU A 86 4.28 5.65 -10.28
CA LEU A 86 4.52 4.33 -9.71
C LEU A 86 3.20 3.63 -9.38
N ALA A 87 2.20 4.33 -8.84
CA ALA A 87 0.87 3.77 -8.63
C ALA A 87 0.19 3.34 -9.95
N VAL A 88 0.37 4.11 -11.03
CA VAL A 88 -0.11 3.71 -12.38
C VAL A 88 0.60 2.44 -12.85
N ALA A 89 1.91 2.34 -12.66
CA ALA A 89 2.68 1.14 -12.99
C ALA A 89 2.21 -0.09 -12.19
N MET A 90 2.04 0.06 -10.87
CA MET A 90 1.51 -0.99 -9.98
C MET A 90 0.10 -1.43 -10.41
N ASN A 91 -0.77 -0.53 -10.84
CA ASN A 91 -2.10 -0.92 -11.33
C ASN A 91 -2.05 -1.84 -12.57
N GLN A 92 -0.96 -1.83 -13.33
CA GLN A 92 -0.77 -2.72 -14.47
C GLN A 92 -0.38 -4.15 -14.06
N THR A 93 -0.07 -4.42 -12.77
CA THR A 93 0.16 -5.79 -12.26
C THR A 93 -1.14 -6.56 -12.00
N ARG A 94 -2.28 -5.87 -12.00
CA ARG A 94 -3.61 -6.46 -11.73
C ARG A 94 -3.88 -7.80 -12.43
N PRO A 95 -3.61 -7.98 -13.75
CA PRO A 95 -3.90 -9.25 -14.41
C PRO A 95 -3.05 -10.43 -13.89
N GLU A 96 -1.80 -10.17 -13.54
CA GLU A 96 -0.91 -11.18 -12.96
C GLU A 96 -1.37 -11.56 -11.56
N GLU A 97 -1.66 -10.57 -10.71
CA GLU A 97 -2.15 -10.78 -9.35
C GLU A 97 -3.51 -11.48 -9.32
N GLU A 98 -4.41 -11.16 -10.25
CA GLU A 98 -5.68 -11.87 -10.41
C GLU A 98 -5.46 -13.35 -10.76
N THR A 99 -4.51 -13.64 -11.65
CA THR A 99 -4.15 -15.01 -12.01
C THR A 99 -3.59 -15.76 -10.79
N ILE A 100 -2.74 -15.11 -9.99
CA ILE A 100 -2.19 -15.64 -8.74
C ILE A 100 -3.31 -15.97 -7.75
N LEU A 101 -4.23 -15.03 -7.50
CA LEU A 101 -5.36 -15.24 -6.58
C LEU A 101 -6.26 -16.39 -7.04
N ARG A 102 -6.60 -16.46 -8.33
CA ARG A 102 -7.44 -17.53 -8.91
C ARG A 102 -6.79 -18.90 -8.83
N THR A 103 -5.47 -18.96 -8.96
CA THR A 103 -4.69 -20.21 -8.88
C THR A 103 -4.58 -20.69 -7.44
N ASN A 104 -4.23 -19.81 -6.51
CA ASN A 104 -3.93 -20.19 -5.12
C ASN A 104 -5.17 -20.26 -4.22
N LYS A 105 -6.23 -19.52 -4.56
CA LYS A 105 -7.47 -19.42 -3.77
C LYS A 105 -7.20 -19.20 -2.27
N PRO A 106 -6.49 -18.12 -1.90
CA PRO A 106 -6.14 -17.89 -0.50
C PRO A 106 -7.39 -17.64 0.35
N ASP A 107 -7.35 -18.02 1.63
CA ASP A 107 -8.42 -17.71 2.58
C ASP A 107 -8.48 -16.22 2.96
N LEU A 108 -7.33 -15.55 2.93
CA LEU A 108 -7.13 -14.18 3.39
C LEU A 108 -6.12 -13.44 2.52
N VAL A 109 -6.45 -12.21 2.11
CA VAL A 109 -5.59 -11.32 1.33
C VAL A 109 -5.37 -10.03 2.10
N PHE A 110 -4.09 -9.70 2.36
CA PHE A 110 -3.68 -8.41 2.91
C PHE A 110 -3.18 -7.51 1.77
N TYR A 111 -3.65 -6.27 1.73
CA TYR A 111 -3.25 -5.27 0.73
C TYR A 111 -3.22 -3.88 1.37
N ASP A 112 -2.55 -2.90 0.76
CA ASP A 112 -2.53 -1.51 1.26
C ASP A 112 -3.42 -0.57 0.43
N SER A 113 -2.95 -0.18 -0.76
CA SER A 113 -3.48 0.94 -1.55
C SER A 113 -4.01 0.52 -2.91
N ALA A 114 -3.89 -0.76 -3.25
CA ALA A 114 -4.44 -1.33 -4.47
C ALA A 114 -5.97 -1.52 -4.33
N ASP A 115 -6.71 -0.47 -4.68
CA ASP A 115 -8.18 -0.38 -4.65
C ASP A 115 -8.90 -1.49 -5.45
N TRP A 116 -8.22 -2.10 -6.41
CA TRP A 116 -8.74 -3.19 -7.24
C TRP A 116 -8.61 -4.58 -6.61
N ILE A 117 -7.88 -4.76 -5.49
CA ILE A 117 -7.73 -6.07 -4.82
C ILE A 117 -9.08 -6.67 -4.37
N PRO A 118 -9.98 -5.92 -3.71
CA PRO A 118 -11.31 -6.42 -3.36
C PRO A 118 -12.09 -7.02 -4.54
N GLU A 119 -11.99 -6.39 -5.71
CA GLU A 119 -12.68 -6.80 -6.93
C GLU A 119 -12.18 -8.17 -7.42
N ILE A 120 -10.86 -8.36 -7.48
CA ILE A 120 -10.26 -9.60 -8.00
C ILE A 120 -10.21 -10.74 -6.96
N ALA A 121 -10.33 -10.42 -5.66
CA ALA A 121 -10.40 -11.40 -4.58
C ALA A 121 -11.82 -11.99 -4.40
N LYS A 122 -12.85 -11.23 -4.74
CA LYS A 122 -14.26 -11.66 -4.61
C LYS A 122 -14.59 -12.99 -5.30
N PRO A 123 -14.14 -13.27 -6.55
CA PRO A 123 -14.44 -14.53 -7.24
C PRO A 123 -13.83 -15.78 -6.60
N VAL A 124 -12.81 -15.62 -5.75
CA VAL A 124 -12.16 -16.73 -5.03
C VAL A 124 -12.61 -16.83 -3.57
N TYR A 125 -13.58 -16.01 -3.16
CA TYR A 125 -14.15 -15.97 -1.80
C TYR A 125 -13.12 -15.70 -0.69
N ALA A 126 -11.99 -15.08 -1.04
CA ALA A 126 -10.98 -14.69 -0.08
C ALA A 126 -11.50 -13.54 0.81
N LYS A 127 -11.23 -13.62 2.11
CA LYS A 127 -11.41 -12.49 3.01
C LYS A 127 -10.35 -11.44 2.71
N ILE A 128 -10.71 -10.17 2.78
CA ILE A 128 -9.80 -9.06 2.45
C ILE A 128 -9.52 -8.22 3.69
N VAL A 129 -8.27 -7.79 3.85
CA VAL A 129 -7.83 -6.89 4.91
C VAL A 129 -6.97 -5.79 4.30
N CYS A 130 -7.50 -4.57 4.33
CA CYS A 130 -6.71 -3.39 4.06
C CYS A 130 -5.76 -3.15 5.24
N TYR A 131 -4.48 -3.47 5.05
CA TYR A 131 -3.41 -3.32 6.03
C TYR A 131 -2.57 -2.11 5.69
N ASN A 132 -2.68 -1.08 6.51
CA ASN A 132 -1.98 0.18 6.33
C ASN A 132 -0.95 0.40 7.44
N THR A 133 0.23 0.90 7.08
CA THR A 133 1.28 1.30 8.03
C THR A 133 1.10 2.72 8.57
N PHE A 134 0.19 3.51 7.99
CA PHE A 134 -0.18 4.81 8.52
C PHE A 134 -1.01 4.67 9.80
N SER A 135 -0.86 5.64 10.71
CA SER A 135 -1.68 5.69 11.92
C SER A 135 -3.14 6.00 11.58
N ALA A 136 -4.07 5.53 12.41
CA ALA A 136 -5.50 5.85 12.26
C ALA A 136 -5.76 7.37 12.27
N ALA A 137 -4.99 8.12 13.07
CA ALA A 137 -5.06 9.58 13.10
C ALA A 137 -4.67 10.18 11.75
N SER A 138 -3.54 9.77 11.17
CA SER A 138 -3.06 10.26 9.86
C SER A 138 -4.06 9.98 8.73
N ILE A 139 -4.65 8.79 8.72
CA ILE A 139 -5.68 8.42 7.75
C ILE A 139 -6.91 9.33 7.93
N ALA A 140 -7.43 9.43 9.16
CA ALA A 140 -8.62 10.24 9.42
C ALA A 140 -8.41 11.72 9.10
N LEU A 141 -7.24 12.31 9.43
CA LEU A 141 -6.94 13.70 9.08
C LEU A 141 -6.98 13.97 7.58
N THR A 142 -6.56 12.98 6.78
CA THR A 142 -6.59 13.12 5.33
C THR A 142 -8.00 12.93 4.75
N LEU A 143 -8.76 11.99 5.31
CA LEU A 143 -10.08 11.64 4.80
C LEU A 143 -11.18 12.61 5.23
N VAL A 144 -10.96 13.42 6.28
CA VAL A 144 -12.01 14.29 6.82
C VAL A 144 -12.23 15.51 5.91
N PRO A 145 -13.51 15.88 5.64
CA PRO A 145 -13.89 16.92 4.69
C PRO A 145 -13.24 18.30 4.82
N ALA A 146 -12.53 18.64 5.90
CA ALA A 146 -11.75 19.88 5.93
C ALA A 146 -10.60 19.88 4.91
N ALA A 147 -9.94 18.73 4.69
CA ALA A 147 -8.98 18.58 3.60
C ALA A 147 -9.65 18.69 2.22
N GLU A 148 -10.91 18.29 2.11
CA GLU A 148 -11.74 18.40 0.89
C GLU A 148 -12.21 19.84 0.63
N ARG A 149 -12.56 20.61 1.68
CA ARG A 149 -12.94 22.03 1.57
C ARG A 149 -11.82 22.90 1.00
N GLU A 150 -10.56 22.65 1.36
CA GLU A 150 -9.43 23.36 0.74
C GLU A 150 -9.31 23.11 -0.77
N ILE A 151 -9.73 21.93 -1.26
CA ILE A 151 -9.69 21.56 -2.68
C ILE A 151 -10.82 22.24 -3.43
N ILE A 152 -12.01 22.29 -2.82
CA ILE A 152 -13.22 22.88 -3.42
C ILE A 152 -13.12 24.41 -3.47
N ASP A 153 -12.62 25.03 -2.40
CA ASP A 153 -12.61 26.49 -2.26
C ASP A 153 -11.27 27.13 -2.68
N GLY A 154 -10.25 26.33 -3.02
CA GLY A 154 -8.93 26.79 -3.46
C GLY A 154 -8.14 27.56 -2.40
N LYS A 155 -8.57 27.51 -1.14
CA LYS A 155 -7.97 28.24 -0.02
C LYS A 155 -7.06 27.30 0.77
N GLU A 156 -5.78 27.64 0.86
CA GLU A 156 -4.85 26.99 1.80
C GLU A 156 -5.26 27.33 3.24
N MET A 157 -5.48 26.33 4.10
CA MET A 157 -5.66 26.57 5.54
C MET A 157 -4.32 26.86 6.19
N SER A 158 -4.34 27.76 7.16
CA SER A 158 -3.22 27.96 8.06
C SER A 158 -2.93 26.71 8.90
N ALA A 159 -1.69 26.56 9.35
CA ALA A 159 -1.31 25.45 10.23
C ALA A 159 -2.11 25.43 11.54
N GLU A 160 -2.52 26.60 12.01
CA GLU A 160 -3.33 26.78 13.20
C GLU A 160 -4.79 26.34 12.99
N GLU A 161 -5.30 26.40 11.75
CA GLU A 161 -6.59 25.82 11.36
C GLU A 161 -6.50 24.31 11.20
N LEU A 162 -5.41 23.80 10.60
CA LEU A 162 -5.14 22.36 10.45
C LEU A 162 -4.91 21.63 11.78
N ALA A 163 -4.39 22.33 12.80
CA ALA A 163 -4.21 21.78 14.15
C ALA A 163 -5.54 21.61 14.91
N LYS A 164 -6.65 22.17 14.41
CA LYS A 164 -7.98 21.99 15.01
C LYS A 164 -8.64 20.75 14.41
N PRO A 165 -9.18 19.84 15.23
CA PRO A 165 -9.91 18.68 14.71
C PRO A 165 -11.11 19.15 13.91
N SER A 166 -11.15 18.75 12.64
CA SER A 166 -12.20 19.11 11.69
C SER A 166 -13.49 18.34 11.94
N LEU A 167 -14.61 18.88 11.44
CA LEU A 167 -15.92 18.24 11.58
C LEU A 167 -15.90 16.87 10.88
N GLY A 168 -16.06 15.79 11.65
CA GLY A 168 -15.97 14.40 11.17
C GLY A 168 -14.70 13.66 11.59
N TYR A 169 -13.71 14.35 12.15
CA TYR A 169 -12.51 13.70 12.71
C TYR A 169 -12.87 12.92 13.99
N PRO A 170 -12.47 11.63 14.12
CA PRO A 170 -13.01 10.73 15.14
C PRO A 170 -12.42 10.92 16.54
N SER A 171 -11.50 11.88 16.76
CA SER A 171 -10.81 12.06 18.05
C SER A 171 -10.67 13.52 18.45
N SER A 172 -10.98 13.84 19.71
CA SER A 172 -10.69 15.15 20.31
C SER A 172 -9.35 15.20 21.04
N LYS A 173 -8.66 14.06 21.18
CA LYS A 173 -7.42 13.93 21.96
C LYS A 173 -6.18 13.75 21.11
N VAL A 174 -6.31 13.05 19.98
CA VAL A 174 -5.20 12.78 19.06
C VAL A 174 -5.34 13.76 17.92
N VAL A 175 -4.76 14.95 18.06
CA VAL A 175 -4.83 16.03 17.07
C VAL A 175 -3.42 16.42 16.64
N LEU A 176 -3.26 16.92 15.41
CA LEU A 176 -1.95 17.42 14.97
C LEU A 176 -1.56 18.64 15.79
N LEU A 177 -0.32 18.67 16.24
CA LEU A 177 0.32 19.89 16.70
C LEU A 177 0.57 20.79 15.49
N VAL A 178 0.62 22.10 15.71
CA VAL A 178 0.80 23.10 14.63
C VAL A 178 2.03 22.80 13.75
N HIS A 179 3.13 22.33 14.34
CA HIS A 179 4.33 21.97 13.57
C HIS A 179 4.17 20.66 12.78
N GLU A 180 3.39 19.69 13.28
CA GLU A 180 3.05 18.45 12.57
C GLU A 180 2.10 18.72 11.41
N ALA A 181 1.16 19.65 11.59
CA ALA A 181 0.30 20.16 10.53
C ALA A 181 1.11 20.84 9.42
N LYS A 182 2.10 21.68 9.77
CA LYS A 182 3.02 22.30 8.79
C LYS A 182 3.81 21.26 8.00
N ALA A 183 4.27 20.18 8.64
CA ALA A 183 5.00 19.11 7.97
C ALA A 183 4.11 18.21 7.10
N SER A 184 2.85 18.00 7.50
CA SER A 184 1.90 17.11 6.81
C SER A 184 1.20 17.78 5.63
N TYR A 185 0.99 19.10 5.68
CA TYR A 185 0.31 19.89 4.64
C TYR A 185 1.26 20.84 3.88
N GLY A 186 2.55 20.85 4.22
CA GLY A 186 3.58 21.58 3.50
C GLY A 186 4.01 20.86 2.22
N GLY A 187 3.60 21.36 1.07
CA GLY A 187 4.08 20.93 -0.25
C GLY A 187 3.41 19.68 -0.83
N ASP A 188 4.14 19.06 -1.76
CA ASP A 188 3.78 17.94 -2.64
C ASP A 188 3.04 16.77 -1.91
N THR A 189 3.30 16.54 -0.62
CA THR A 189 2.71 15.49 0.23
C THR A 189 1.18 15.39 0.16
N ARG A 190 0.52 16.53 -0.01
CA ARG A 190 -0.94 16.70 -0.08
C ARG A 190 -1.59 16.01 -1.28
N ALA A 191 -0.99 16.11 -2.47
CA ALA A 191 -1.56 15.58 -3.71
C ALA A 191 -1.60 14.05 -3.70
N LEU A 192 -0.62 13.40 -3.06
CA LEU A 192 -0.53 11.94 -3.02
C LEU A 192 -1.52 11.33 -2.06
N VAL A 193 -1.66 11.84 -0.83
CA VAL A 193 -2.58 11.18 0.11
C VAL A 193 -4.02 11.28 -0.40
N LEU A 194 -4.38 12.38 -1.07
CA LEU A 194 -5.64 12.51 -1.80
C LEU A 194 -5.71 11.63 -3.05
N SER A 195 -4.62 11.42 -3.78
CA SER A 195 -4.57 10.50 -4.94
C SER A 195 -4.66 9.02 -4.55
N LEU A 196 -3.99 8.62 -3.45
CA LEU A 196 -4.05 7.28 -2.88
C LEU A 196 -5.42 7.00 -2.27
N MET A 197 -5.97 7.97 -1.52
CA MET A 197 -7.20 7.77 -0.74
C MET A 197 -8.48 8.11 -1.50
N GLY A 198 -8.45 9.03 -2.47
CA GLY A 198 -9.59 9.35 -3.34
C GLY A 198 -10.05 8.19 -4.22
N LYS A 199 -9.21 7.15 -4.33
CA LYS A 199 -9.55 5.85 -4.94
C LYS A 199 -10.13 4.83 -3.96
N LEU A 200 -9.81 4.93 -2.67
CA LEU A 200 -10.34 4.07 -1.60
C LEU A 200 -11.80 4.39 -1.22
N LEU A 201 -12.31 5.57 -1.60
CA LEU A 201 -13.67 6.04 -1.27
C LEU A 201 -14.67 5.99 -2.45
N ARG A 202 -14.32 5.36 -3.57
CA ARG A 202 -15.23 5.17 -4.72
C ARG A 202 -15.72 3.73 -4.84
#